data_AF-A0A926GFL9-F1
#
_entry.id   AF-A0A926GFL9-F1
#
_cell.length_a   1.000
_cell.length_b   1.000
_cell.length_c   1.000
_cell.angle_alpha   90.00
_cell.angle_beta   90.00
_cell.angle_gamma   90.00
#
_symmetry.space_group_name_H-M   'P 1'
#
loop_
_entity.id
_entity.type
_entity.pdbx_description
1 polymer ?
#
loop_
_entity_poly.entity_id
_entity_poly.type
_entity_poly.pdbx_seq_one_letter_code
_entity_poly.pdbx_strand_id
1 'polypeptide(L)'
;MSQPRSELQRKFFQIGFNKCGTTFIAKLFQMNGIPTLHWLEGRLAEDIAYSKLVGRQPLKPWADSITAFTDMESVRYLNMPVVEAFKEFEFLDKSYPGSVFLLNTRDVEDWVISRYMHRDGTYARAYAQILGVGLIDLADIWADAWNDHIAACRSYFAGRAEFVEIDIDHADPGDYRDALAPWFDLPNCPPRSGRNRAQVRRNYLIKLDRMLNAKPPERDMPAEDRDALADRLALAAAPALIQLGAGGVSPRSDLFAVFDVTAGQVIDRNGRQLPFRQDRDGWYHLDPVRRDLLPLASAVNDIAQVVRHGTYHLDMSSTLPDHDRPTIAPIRRADARNVFLWPAAWTHRLGNNGYLGDPDRDETPWADKLDLAVDPAKLPADRRKDDFILSHRYVVSQGRDANFLSLLNSRSLVLRAEDGCEDAVSPVFQSWRHFIPLQSDAADLDAQLAWARAHPAECQRISSNARTLCKGLADPRVRCRQLAQVLHDYRVATGQE
;
A
#
# COMPACT_ATOMS: atom_id res chain seq x y z
N MET A 1 2.67 49.39 -21.48
CA MET A 1 2.91 48.23 -22.36
C MET A 1 2.48 46.99 -21.61
N SER A 2 1.28 46.53 -21.92
CA SER A 2 0.65 45.36 -21.30
C SER A 2 1.35 44.11 -21.82
N GLN A 3 1.90 43.28 -20.93
CA GLN A 3 2.39 41.95 -21.29
C GLN A 3 1.25 41.15 -21.93
N PRO A 4 1.51 40.41 -23.04
CA PRO A 4 0.49 39.56 -23.62
C PRO A 4 0.09 38.50 -22.59
N ARG A 5 -1.21 38.25 -22.47
CA ARG A 5 -1.75 37.08 -21.77
C ARG A 5 -0.95 35.86 -22.24
N SER A 6 -0.34 35.14 -21.31
CA SER A 6 0.39 33.90 -21.58
C SER A 6 -0.47 33.02 -22.49
N GLU A 7 0.05 32.65 -23.67
CA GLU A 7 -0.43 31.45 -24.36
C GLU A 7 -0.48 30.34 -23.31
N LEU A 8 -1.67 29.76 -23.09
CA LEU A 8 -1.83 28.63 -22.17
C LEU A 8 -0.75 27.61 -22.56
N GLN A 9 0.23 27.41 -21.69
CA GLN A 9 1.40 26.58 -21.99
C GLN A 9 0.89 25.16 -22.24
N ARG A 10 0.88 24.75 -23.53
CA ARG A 10 0.38 23.46 -24.00
C ARG A 10 0.90 22.33 -23.11
N LYS A 11 0.02 21.46 -22.62
CA LYS A 11 0.39 20.31 -21.81
C LYS A 11 0.51 19.05 -22.66
N PHE A 12 1.21 18.08 -22.11
CA PHE A 12 1.30 16.73 -22.62
C PHE A 12 0.82 15.75 -21.55
N PHE A 13 -0.09 14.87 -21.95
CA PHE A 13 -0.60 13.80 -21.09
C PHE A 13 -0.36 12.46 -21.76
N GLN A 14 0.40 11.61 -21.10
CA GLN A 14 0.46 10.19 -21.44
C GLN A 14 -0.77 9.50 -20.83
N ILE A 15 -1.61 8.93 -21.69
CA ILE A 15 -2.91 8.35 -21.31
C ILE A 15 -3.03 6.84 -21.56
N GLY A 16 -1.98 6.17 -22.04
CA GLY A 16 -1.92 4.70 -22.00
C GLY A 16 -1.76 4.14 -20.58
N PHE A 17 -1.90 2.82 -20.45
CA PHE A 17 -1.70 2.17 -19.16
C PHE A 17 -0.24 2.19 -18.72
N ASN A 18 -0.02 1.98 -17.42
CA ASN A 18 1.29 1.65 -16.88
C ASN A 18 1.86 0.41 -17.58
N LYS A 19 3.17 0.18 -17.43
CA LYS A 19 3.88 -0.94 -18.08
C LYS A 19 3.89 -0.90 -19.62
N CYS A 20 3.43 0.20 -20.22
CA CYS A 20 3.49 0.47 -21.66
C CYS A 20 4.56 1.53 -22.03
N GLY A 21 5.70 1.56 -21.34
CA GLY A 21 6.79 2.49 -21.69
C GLY A 21 6.65 3.91 -21.11
N THR A 22 5.84 4.10 -20.06
CA THR A 22 5.63 5.41 -19.42
C THR A 22 6.92 6.09 -18.95
N THR A 23 7.87 5.32 -18.40
CA THR A 23 9.22 5.82 -18.04
C THR A 23 10.06 6.24 -19.25
N PHE A 24 9.91 5.56 -20.40
CA PHE A 24 10.61 5.96 -21.63
C PHE A 24 10.11 7.32 -22.11
N ILE A 25 8.79 7.51 -22.12
CA ILE A 25 8.14 8.77 -22.51
C ILE A 25 8.59 9.91 -21.56
N ALA A 26 8.58 9.68 -20.25
CA ALA A 26 9.08 10.67 -19.29
C ALA A 26 10.54 11.07 -19.58
N LYS A 27 11.42 10.11 -19.86
CA LYS A 27 12.82 10.37 -20.21
C LYS A 27 12.97 11.11 -21.53
N LEU A 28 12.13 10.84 -22.53
CA LEU A 28 12.15 11.55 -23.81
C LEU A 28 11.96 13.06 -23.60
N PHE A 29 10.96 13.47 -22.82
CA PHE A 29 10.74 14.89 -22.51
C PHE A 29 11.87 15.47 -21.64
N GLN A 30 12.30 14.74 -20.60
CA GLN A 30 13.38 15.20 -19.70
C GLN A 30 14.71 15.42 -20.44
N MET A 31 15.09 14.52 -21.36
CA MET A 31 16.32 14.64 -22.14
C MET A 31 16.32 15.84 -23.09
N ASN A 32 15.15 16.37 -23.42
CA ASN A 32 15.00 17.57 -24.26
C ASN A 32 14.67 18.82 -23.43
N GLY A 33 14.92 18.80 -22.11
CA GLY A 33 14.75 19.96 -21.24
C GLY A 33 13.30 20.35 -20.97
N ILE A 34 12.33 19.48 -21.29
CA ILE A 34 10.92 19.78 -21.08
C ILE A 34 10.52 19.37 -19.65
N PRO A 35 9.99 20.30 -18.83
CA PRO A 35 9.58 20.00 -17.46
C PRO A 35 8.55 18.88 -17.39
N THR A 36 8.89 17.79 -16.69
CA THR A 36 8.13 16.54 -16.72
C THR A 36 7.98 15.95 -15.33
N LEU A 37 6.76 15.52 -15.00
CA LEU A 37 6.47 14.72 -13.81
C LEU A 37 6.00 13.31 -14.21
N HIS A 38 6.54 12.32 -13.50
CA HIS A 38 6.26 10.91 -13.71
C HIS A 38 5.82 10.29 -12.39
N TRP A 39 4.57 9.82 -12.32
CA TRP A 39 3.93 9.12 -11.21
C TRP A 39 3.81 9.90 -9.87
N LEU A 40 4.91 10.45 -9.37
CA LEU A 40 5.05 11.11 -8.06
C LEU A 40 4.42 10.30 -6.92
N GLU A 41 4.69 9.00 -6.87
CA GLU A 41 4.11 8.10 -5.85
C GLU A 41 2.57 8.17 -5.80
N GLY A 42 1.94 8.25 -6.98
CA GLY A 42 0.49 8.33 -7.14
C GLY A 42 -0.12 9.72 -6.92
N ARG A 43 0.67 10.74 -6.55
CA ARG A 43 0.16 12.08 -6.25
C ARG A 43 -0.52 12.75 -7.44
N LEU A 44 -0.05 12.50 -8.66
CA LEU A 44 -0.69 13.03 -9.86
C LEU A 44 -2.12 12.48 -9.98
N ALA A 45 -2.27 11.17 -9.79
CA ALA A 45 -3.55 10.49 -9.90
C ALA A 45 -4.53 10.93 -8.80
N GLU A 46 -4.04 10.98 -7.57
CA GLU A 46 -4.82 11.45 -6.40
C GLU A 46 -5.30 12.87 -6.56
N ASP A 47 -4.46 13.76 -7.10
CA ASP A 47 -4.88 15.13 -7.35
C ASP A 47 -5.94 15.23 -8.43
N ILE A 48 -5.83 14.46 -9.51
CA ILE A 48 -6.85 14.43 -10.56
C ILE A 48 -8.19 13.91 -9.99
N ALA A 49 -8.18 12.81 -9.25
CA ALA A 49 -9.38 12.24 -8.65
C ALA A 49 -10.02 13.18 -7.63
N TYR A 50 -9.24 13.69 -6.68
CA TYR A 50 -9.73 14.65 -5.69
C TYR A 50 -10.26 15.92 -6.37
N SER A 51 -9.55 16.44 -7.38
CA SER A 51 -9.95 17.65 -8.09
C SER A 51 -11.26 17.49 -8.84
N LYS A 52 -11.47 16.32 -9.48
CA LYS A 52 -12.73 15.97 -10.12
C LYS A 52 -13.87 15.92 -9.11
N LEU A 53 -13.65 15.31 -7.94
CA LEU A 53 -14.67 15.22 -6.87
C LEU A 53 -15.09 16.59 -6.32
N VAL A 54 -14.15 17.54 -6.19
CA VAL A 54 -14.46 18.89 -5.66
C VAL A 54 -14.75 19.93 -6.73
N GLY A 55 -14.71 19.56 -8.02
CA GLY A 55 -14.95 20.47 -9.13
C GLY A 55 -13.90 21.57 -9.29
N ARG A 56 -12.61 21.26 -9.06
CA ARG A 56 -11.49 22.19 -9.33
C ARG A 56 -10.64 21.71 -10.51
N GLN A 57 -9.83 22.60 -11.08
CA GLN A 57 -8.84 22.21 -12.09
C GLN A 57 -7.83 21.21 -11.48
N PRO A 58 -7.57 20.06 -12.13
CA PRO A 58 -6.59 19.09 -11.67
C PRO A 58 -5.17 19.62 -11.85
N LEU A 59 -4.18 18.95 -11.27
CA LEU A 59 -2.74 19.18 -11.35
C LEU A 59 -2.27 20.60 -10.98
N LYS A 60 -3.14 21.39 -10.34
CA LYS A 60 -2.89 22.79 -9.97
C LYS A 60 -1.54 23.02 -9.27
N PRO A 61 -1.06 22.15 -8.34
CA PRO A 61 0.24 22.36 -7.71
C PRO A 61 1.44 22.40 -8.69
N TRP A 62 1.27 21.89 -9.90
CA TRP A 62 2.34 21.74 -10.90
C TRP A 62 2.03 22.40 -12.24
N ALA A 63 0.77 22.77 -12.48
CA ALA A 63 0.26 23.23 -13.76
C ALA A 63 1.05 24.41 -14.37
N ASP A 64 1.58 25.31 -13.55
CA ASP A 64 2.26 26.52 -14.04
C ASP A 64 3.70 26.27 -14.50
N SER A 65 4.33 25.18 -14.07
CA SER A 65 5.76 24.93 -14.30
C SER A 65 6.06 23.62 -15.03
N ILE A 66 5.08 22.72 -15.12
CA ILE A 66 5.23 21.40 -15.71
C ILE A 66 4.47 21.32 -17.03
N THR A 67 5.11 20.73 -18.04
CA THR A 67 4.56 20.56 -19.38
C THR A 67 4.03 19.14 -19.58
N ALA A 68 4.80 18.12 -19.19
CA ALA A 68 4.49 16.72 -19.44
C ALA A 68 4.16 15.95 -18.16
N PHE A 69 3.04 15.21 -18.19
CA PHE A 69 2.58 14.35 -17.10
C PHE A 69 2.44 12.91 -17.58
N THR A 70 3.02 11.97 -16.84
CA THR A 70 3.04 10.54 -17.21
C THR A 70 2.79 9.66 -16.00
N ASP A 71 2.28 8.45 -16.25
CA ASP A 71 2.08 7.40 -15.24
C ASP A 71 1.15 7.85 -14.10
N MET A 72 0.01 8.42 -14.46
CA MET A 72 -0.98 8.99 -13.54
C MET A 72 -1.85 7.89 -12.90
N GLU A 73 -1.21 6.94 -12.21
CA GLU A 73 -1.87 5.90 -11.41
C GLU A 73 -1.51 5.98 -9.92
N SER A 74 -2.46 5.66 -9.04
CA SER A 74 -2.23 5.44 -7.62
C SER A 74 -2.86 4.13 -7.18
N VAL A 75 -1.98 3.16 -6.90
CA VAL A 75 -2.28 1.92 -6.20
C VAL A 75 -1.34 1.89 -5.00
N ARG A 76 -1.69 2.67 -3.96
CA ARG A 76 -0.83 2.83 -2.76
C ARG A 76 -0.70 1.52 -1.99
N TYR A 77 0.17 1.52 -0.98
CA TYR A 77 0.28 0.52 0.10
C TYR A 77 -0.51 0.88 1.39
N LEU A 78 -1.58 1.69 1.28
CA LEU A 78 -2.34 2.24 2.42
C LEU A 78 -3.84 1.89 2.56
N ASN A 79 -4.40 0.85 1.94
CA ASN A 79 -5.86 0.62 1.89
C ASN A 79 -6.62 1.86 1.40
N MET A 80 -6.15 2.41 0.28
CA MET A 80 -6.74 3.55 -0.42
C MET A 80 -7.36 3.03 -1.73
N PRO A 81 -8.33 3.75 -2.32
CA PRO A 81 -8.90 3.36 -3.61
C PRO A 81 -7.82 3.25 -4.70
N VAL A 82 -8.07 2.38 -5.68
CA VAL A 82 -7.32 2.38 -6.94
C VAL A 82 -7.72 3.63 -7.72
N VAL A 83 -6.73 4.43 -8.13
CA VAL A 83 -6.95 5.62 -8.95
C VAL A 83 -6.13 5.51 -10.23
N GLU A 84 -6.78 5.25 -11.36
CA GLU A 84 -6.17 5.23 -12.69
C GLU A 84 -6.54 6.50 -13.46
N ALA A 85 -6.01 7.65 -13.01
CA ALA A 85 -6.42 8.97 -13.47
C ALA A 85 -6.08 9.29 -14.93
N PHE A 86 -5.23 8.50 -15.58
CA PHE A 86 -5.06 8.59 -17.04
C PHE A 86 -6.34 8.27 -17.82
N LYS A 87 -7.29 7.55 -17.20
CA LYS A 87 -8.65 7.32 -17.74
C LYS A 87 -9.52 8.57 -17.71
N GLU A 88 -9.12 9.61 -16.96
CA GLU A 88 -9.82 10.89 -16.86
C GLU A 88 -9.41 11.87 -17.96
N PHE A 89 -9.05 11.36 -19.15
CA PHE A 89 -8.52 12.15 -20.27
C PHE A 89 -9.49 13.24 -20.73
N GLU A 90 -10.82 13.02 -20.69
CA GLU A 90 -11.79 14.07 -21.02
C GLU A 90 -11.75 15.23 -20.03
N PHE A 91 -11.58 14.92 -18.74
CA PHE A 91 -11.49 15.93 -17.70
C PHE A 91 -10.19 16.72 -17.82
N LEU A 92 -9.09 16.04 -18.17
CA LEU A 92 -7.81 16.68 -18.47
C LEU A 92 -7.89 17.60 -19.70
N ASP A 93 -8.52 17.16 -20.80
CA ASP A 93 -8.67 17.98 -22.02
C ASP A 93 -9.55 19.22 -21.76
N LYS A 94 -10.67 19.05 -21.07
CA LYS A 94 -11.54 20.17 -20.65
C LYS A 94 -10.81 21.16 -19.73
N SER A 95 -9.92 20.66 -18.88
CA SER A 95 -9.15 21.46 -17.91
C SER A 95 -7.94 22.15 -18.53
N TYR A 96 -7.39 21.59 -19.60
CA TYR A 96 -6.21 22.09 -20.31
C TYR A 96 -6.42 22.05 -21.83
N PRO A 97 -7.26 22.94 -22.40
CA PRO A 97 -7.54 22.93 -23.82
C PRO A 97 -6.28 23.09 -24.68
N GLY A 98 -6.21 22.35 -25.78
CA GLY A 98 -5.09 22.39 -26.72
C GLY A 98 -3.87 21.56 -26.29
N SER A 99 -4.03 20.71 -25.27
CA SER A 99 -3.03 19.73 -24.85
C SER A 99 -2.89 18.57 -25.82
N VAL A 100 -1.74 17.90 -25.78
CA VAL A 100 -1.42 16.71 -26.58
C VAL A 100 -1.56 15.47 -25.71
N PHE A 101 -2.22 14.45 -26.25
CA PHE A 101 -2.52 13.20 -25.58
C PHE A 101 -1.85 12.05 -26.31
N LEU A 102 -1.04 11.26 -25.60
CA LEU A 102 -0.39 10.09 -26.16
C LEU A 102 -0.97 8.80 -25.56
N LEU A 103 -1.60 7.99 -26.41
CA LEU A 103 -2.06 6.64 -26.11
C LEU A 103 -0.99 5.63 -26.53
N ASN A 104 -0.18 5.20 -25.56
CA ASN A 104 0.79 4.14 -25.74
C ASN A 104 0.14 2.78 -25.46
N THR A 105 0.16 1.90 -26.46
CA THR A 105 -0.43 0.55 -26.43
C THR A 105 0.66 -0.52 -26.61
N ARG A 106 0.27 -1.77 -26.41
CA ARG A 106 1.09 -2.97 -26.64
C ARG A 106 0.20 -4.20 -26.71
N ASP A 107 0.76 -5.38 -26.93
CA ASP A 107 0.00 -6.63 -26.79
C ASP A 107 -0.61 -6.80 -25.39
N VAL A 108 -1.91 -7.06 -25.33
CA VAL A 108 -2.69 -7.04 -24.08
C VAL A 108 -2.31 -8.18 -23.13
N GLU A 109 -2.03 -9.38 -23.64
CA GLU A 109 -1.64 -10.52 -22.81
C GLU A 109 -0.28 -10.25 -22.15
N ASP A 110 0.65 -9.76 -22.95
CA ASP A 110 1.98 -9.35 -22.53
C ASP A 110 1.92 -8.22 -21.49
N TRP A 111 0.96 -7.30 -21.64
CA TRP A 111 0.69 -6.24 -20.68
C TRP A 111 0.11 -6.77 -19.36
N VAL A 112 -0.89 -7.67 -19.40
CA VAL A 112 -1.50 -8.29 -18.21
C VAL A 112 -0.43 -9.03 -17.39
N ILE A 113 0.41 -9.84 -18.04
CA ILE A 113 1.54 -10.54 -17.39
C ILE A 113 2.49 -9.51 -16.73
N SER A 114 2.77 -8.42 -17.43
CA SER A 114 3.66 -7.35 -16.96
C SER A 114 3.10 -6.59 -15.75
N ARG A 115 1.77 -6.45 -15.62
CA ARG A 115 1.09 -5.90 -14.43
C ARG A 115 1.10 -6.88 -13.27
N TYR A 116 0.84 -8.16 -13.52
CA TYR A 116 0.99 -9.20 -12.51
C TYR A 116 2.39 -9.21 -11.89
N MET A 117 3.43 -9.09 -12.72
CA MET A 117 4.82 -9.08 -12.27
C MET A 117 5.28 -7.72 -11.75
N HIS A 118 4.44 -6.68 -11.75
CA HIS A 118 4.84 -5.38 -11.26
C HIS A 118 5.09 -5.42 -9.75
N ARG A 119 6.31 -4.99 -9.35
CA ARG A 119 6.80 -5.03 -7.98
C ARG A 119 6.68 -6.42 -7.36
N ASP A 120 7.12 -7.44 -8.11
CA ASP A 120 7.15 -8.84 -7.71
C ASP A 120 5.79 -9.33 -7.16
N GLY A 121 4.70 -8.97 -7.85
CA GLY A 121 3.34 -9.40 -7.50
C GLY A 121 2.61 -8.51 -6.50
N THR A 122 3.32 -7.66 -5.74
CA THR A 122 2.68 -6.82 -4.71
C THR A 122 1.64 -5.86 -5.27
N TYR A 123 1.83 -5.38 -6.51
CA TYR A 123 0.85 -4.52 -7.18
C TYR A 123 -0.45 -5.27 -7.44
N ALA A 124 -0.37 -6.47 -8.02
CA ALA A 124 -1.55 -7.28 -8.34
C ALA A 124 -2.31 -7.70 -7.06
N ARG A 125 -1.58 -8.16 -6.03
CA ARG A 125 -2.17 -8.50 -4.73
C ARG A 125 -2.87 -7.29 -4.10
N ALA A 126 -2.24 -6.12 -4.12
CA ALA A 126 -2.84 -4.88 -3.64
C ALA A 126 -4.10 -4.50 -4.41
N TYR A 127 -4.10 -4.66 -5.74
CA TYR A 127 -5.22 -4.35 -6.61
C TYR A 127 -6.41 -5.29 -6.38
N ALA A 128 -6.18 -6.62 -6.37
CA ALA A 128 -7.19 -7.62 -6.05
C ALA A 128 -7.82 -7.37 -4.67
N GLN A 129 -6.98 -7.06 -3.67
CA GLN A 129 -7.43 -6.77 -2.32
C GLN A 129 -8.33 -5.53 -2.24
N ILE A 130 -8.00 -4.45 -2.96
CA ILE A 130 -8.82 -3.22 -2.98
C ILE A 130 -10.17 -3.48 -3.67
N LEU A 131 -10.17 -4.28 -4.74
CA LEU A 131 -11.40 -4.62 -5.46
C LEU A 131 -12.24 -5.71 -4.79
N GLY A 132 -11.69 -6.45 -3.82
CA GLY A 132 -12.36 -7.58 -3.20
C GLY A 132 -12.55 -8.78 -4.14
N VAL A 133 -11.65 -8.98 -5.10
CA VAL A 133 -11.71 -10.05 -6.12
C VAL A 133 -10.56 -11.04 -5.96
N GLY A 134 -10.67 -12.22 -6.58
CA GLY A 134 -9.58 -13.18 -6.65
C GLY A 134 -8.44 -12.66 -7.51
N LEU A 135 -7.21 -13.08 -7.19
CA LEU A 135 -6.02 -12.66 -7.95
C LEU A 135 -6.08 -13.11 -9.43
N ILE A 136 -6.71 -14.27 -9.70
CA ILE A 136 -6.91 -14.80 -11.05
C ILE A 136 -7.89 -13.95 -11.88
N ASP A 137 -8.86 -13.31 -11.23
CA ASP A 137 -9.91 -12.53 -11.89
C ASP A 137 -9.37 -11.21 -12.47
N LEU A 138 -8.19 -10.77 -12.01
CA LEU A 138 -7.58 -9.52 -12.50
C LEU A 138 -7.23 -9.55 -13.99
N ALA A 139 -6.97 -10.73 -14.57
CA ALA A 139 -6.65 -10.83 -15.98
C ALA A 139 -7.80 -10.30 -16.86
N ASP A 140 -9.02 -10.79 -16.61
CA ASP A 140 -10.22 -10.39 -17.34
C ASP A 140 -10.59 -8.94 -17.02
N ILE A 141 -10.57 -8.55 -15.74
CA ILE A 141 -10.87 -7.17 -15.30
C ILE A 141 -9.95 -6.16 -15.99
N TRP A 142 -8.66 -6.46 -16.09
CA TRP A 142 -7.69 -5.59 -16.74
C TRP A 142 -7.83 -5.59 -18.26
N ALA A 143 -8.10 -6.75 -18.88
CA ALA A 143 -8.31 -6.85 -20.33
C ALA A 143 -9.56 -6.09 -20.78
N ASP A 144 -10.67 -6.19 -20.04
CA ASP A 144 -11.90 -5.43 -20.30
C ASP A 144 -11.64 -3.93 -20.15
N ALA A 145 -11.04 -3.53 -19.03
CA ALA A 145 -10.69 -2.12 -18.80
C ALA A 145 -9.72 -1.55 -19.85
N TRP A 146 -8.83 -2.38 -20.39
CA TRP A 146 -7.92 -2.03 -21.48
C TRP A 146 -8.68 -1.73 -22.77
N ASN A 147 -9.56 -2.64 -23.17
CA ASN A 147 -10.37 -2.49 -24.39
C ASN A 147 -11.28 -1.26 -24.30
N ASP A 148 -11.98 -1.10 -23.16
CA ASP A 148 -12.87 0.03 -22.92
C ASP A 148 -12.15 1.37 -23.00
N HIS A 149 -10.98 1.48 -22.36
CA HIS A 149 -10.21 2.72 -22.34
C HIS A 149 -9.68 3.11 -23.72
N ILE A 150 -9.15 2.15 -24.48
CA ILE A 150 -8.67 2.40 -25.85
C ILE A 150 -9.83 2.83 -26.76
N ALA A 151 -10.97 2.13 -26.68
CA ALA A 151 -12.16 2.47 -27.46
C ALA A 151 -12.65 3.89 -27.10
N ALA A 152 -12.69 4.22 -25.81
CA ALA A 152 -13.10 5.54 -25.34
C ALA A 152 -12.15 6.66 -25.82
N CYS A 153 -10.83 6.45 -25.74
CA CYS A 153 -9.84 7.41 -26.24
C CYS A 153 -10.00 7.66 -27.75
N ARG A 154 -10.07 6.59 -28.55
CA ARG A 154 -10.20 6.68 -30.01
C ARG A 154 -11.51 7.37 -30.42
N SER A 155 -12.60 7.08 -29.71
CA SER A 155 -13.90 7.72 -29.92
C SER A 155 -13.85 9.21 -29.60
N TYR A 156 -13.35 9.57 -28.41
CA TYR A 156 -13.32 10.95 -27.93
C TYR A 156 -12.40 11.87 -28.76
N PHE A 157 -11.23 11.36 -29.16
CA PHE A 157 -10.24 12.12 -29.93
C PHE A 157 -10.33 11.92 -31.44
N ALA A 158 -11.40 11.31 -31.95
CA ALA A 158 -11.56 11.02 -33.37
C ALA A 158 -11.30 12.26 -34.25
N GLY A 159 -10.31 12.16 -35.14
CA GLY A 159 -9.93 13.22 -36.07
C GLY A 159 -9.12 14.39 -35.48
N ARG A 160 -8.72 14.35 -34.20
CA ARG A 160 -7.89 15.39 -33.58
C ARG A 160 -6.41 15.12 -33.81
N ALA A 161 -5.68 16.13 -34.26
CA ALA A 161 -4.25 16.01 -34.51
C ALA A 161 -3.48 15.82 -33.19
N GLU A 162 -3.93 16.44 -32.10
CA GLU A 162 -3.29 16.39 -30.79
C GLU A 162 -3.40 15.03 -30.08
N PHE A 163 -3.99 14.02 -30.72
CA PHE A 163 -4.04 12.65 -30.23
C PHE A 163 -3.06 11.76 -31.00
N VAL A 164 -2.08 11.23 -30.28
CA VAL A 164 -1.00 10.41 -30.81
C VAL A 164 -1.14 8.99 -30.27
N GLU A 165 -1.22 8.00 -31.15
CA GLU A 165 -1.24 6.59 -30.76
C GLU A 165 0.08 5.93 -31.15
N ILE A 166 0.71 5.21 -30.21
CA ILE A 166 1.97 4.51 -30.43
C ILE A 166 1.89 3.09 -29.86
N ASP A 167 2.06 2.08 -30.72
CA ASP A 167 2.27 0.70 -30.29
C ASP A 167 3.75 0.48 -29.96
N ILE A 168 4.06 0.27 -28.68
CA ILE A 168 5.44 0.18 -28.19
C ILE A 168 6.14 -1.15 -28.55
N ASP A 169 5.38 -2.17 -28.97
CA ASP A 169 5.97 -3.44 -29.39
C ASP A 169 6.63 -3.31 -30.76
N HIS A 170 6.17 -2.37 -31.58
CA HIS A 170 6.70 -2.09 -32.91
C HIS A 170 7.45 -0.76 -33.02
N ALA A 171 7.20 0.21 -32.14
CA ALA A 171 7.84 1.51 -32.20
C ALA A 171 9.34 1.49 -31.85
N ASP A 172 10.09 2.28 -32.61
CA ASP A 172 11.44 2.71 -32.31
C ASP A 172 11.46 4.10 -31.64
N PRO A 173 12.56 4.47 -30.94
CA PRO A 173 12.66 5.77 -30.30
C PRO A 173 12.42 6.98 -31.24
N GLY A 174 12.72 6.83 -32.53
CA GLY A 174 12.49 7.87 -33.54
C GLY A 174 11.01 8.14 -33.81
N ASP A 175 10.16 7.11 -33.71
CA ASP A 175 8.71 7.24 -34.00
C ASP A 175 8.01 8.18 -33.01
N TYR A 176 8.43 8.15 -31.73
CA TYR A 176 7.91 9.08 -30.73
C TYR A 176 8.29 10.53 -31.03
N ARG A 177 9.55 10.77 -31.45
CA ARG A 177 10.00 12.11 -31.84
C ARG A 177 9.18 12.59 -33.02
N ASP A 178 9.09 11.79 -34.07
CA ASP A 178 8.46 12.19 -35.33
C ASP A 178 6.96 12.45 -35.13
N ALA A 179 6.27 11.61 -34.35
CA ALA A 179 4.86 11.78 -34.04
C ALA A 179 4.57 13.01 -33.16
N LEU A 180 5.50 13.42 -32.28
CA LEU A 180 5.33 14.55 -31.36
C LEU A 180 5.97 15.86 -31.85
N ALA A 181 6.78 15.81 -32.92
CA ALA A 181 7.47 16.95 -33.53
C ALA A 181 6.57 18.16 -33.87
N PRO A 182 5.26 18.00 -34.21
CA PRO A 182 4.40 19.15 -34.44
C PRO A 182 4.20 20.06 -33.22
N TRP A 183 4.42 19.55 -32.01
CA TRP A 183 4.15 20.29 -30.76
C TRP A 183 5.36 20.43 -29.85
N PHE A 184 6.35 19.53 -29.96
CA PHE A 184 7.50 19.49 -29.07
C PHE A 184 8.80 19.27 -29.86
N ASP A 185 9.83 20.03 -29.51
CA ASP A 185 11.18 19.83 -30.04
C ASP A 185 11.88 18.71 -29.26
N LEU A 186 12.09 17.56 -29.90
CA LEU A 186 12.59 16.33 -29.28
C LEU A 186 13.82 15.75 -30.00
N PRO A 187 14.92 16.51 -30.19
CA PRO A 187 16.08 16.06 -30.97
C PRO A 187 16.82 14.87 -30.36
N ASN A 188 16.70 14.66 -29.04
CA ASN A 188 17.36 13.58 -28.32
C ASN A 188 16.36 12.48 -27.94
N CYS A 189 16.62 11.23 -28.36
CA CYS A 189 15.80 10.09 -27.97
C CYS A 189 16.54 9.20 -26.95
N PRO A 190 15.85 8.69 -25.91
CA PRO A 190 16.43 7.69 -25.03
C PRO A 190 16.83 6.43 -25.82
N PRO A 191 17.93 5.75 -25.46
CA PRO A 191 18.31 4.50 -26.11
C PRO A 191 17.24 3.43 -25.87
N ARG A 192 17.08 2.52 -26.84
CA ARG A 192 16.15 1.39 -26.70
C ARG A 192 16.59 0.54 -25.50
N SER A 193 15.64 0.19 -24.62
CA SER A 193 15.99 -0.63 -23.46
C SER A 193 16.48 -2.01 -23.91
N GLY A 194 17.76 -2.33 -23.66
CA GLY A 194 18.44 -3.55 -24.12
C GLY A 194 18.07 -4.84 -23.38
N ARG A 195 16.88 -4.93 -22.78
CA ARG A 195 16.46 -6.16 -22.10
C ARG A 195 16.11 -7.23 -23.13
N ASN A 196 16.68 -8.41 -23.00
CA ASN A 196 16.26 -9.59 -23.75
C ASN A 196 14.82 -9.96 -23.33
N ARG A 197 13.83 -9.37 -24.03
CA ARG A 197 12.40 -9.50 -23.72
C ARG A 197 11.98 -10.96 -23.63
N ALA A 198 12.55 -11.84 -24.46
CA ALA A 198 12.26 -13.28 -24.45
C ALA A 198 12.69 -13.99 -23.15
N GLN A 199 13.87 -13.68 -22.62
CA GLN A 199 14.32 -14.24 -21.34
C GLN A 199 13.48 -13.74 -20.16
N VAL A 200 13.16 -12.43 -20.15
CA VAL A 200 12.33 -11.83 -19.11
C VAL A 200 10.92 -12.44 -19.12
N ARG A 201 10.33 -12.62 -20.31
CA ARG A 201 9.01 -13.25 -20.50
C ARG A 201 8.97 -14.69 -19.97
N ARG A 202 9.98 -15.52 -20.27
CA ARG A 202 10.04 -16.90 -19.73
C ARG A 202 10.06 -16.94 -18.21
N ASN A 203 10.85 -16.07 -17.58
CA ASN A 203 10.90 -16.00 -16.12
C ASN A 203 9.58 -15.50 -15.52
N TYR A 204 8.87 -14.60 -16.21
CA TYR A 204 7.57 -14.12 -15.78
C TYR A 204 6.51 -15.21 -15.79
N LEU A 205 6.46 -16.05 -16.83
CA LEU A 205 5.47 -17.14 -16.89
C LEU A 205 5.62 -18.12 -15.72
N ILE A 206 6.86 -18.49 -15.36
CA ILE A 206 7.11 -19.37 -14.21
C ILE A 206 6.65 -18.71 -12.89
N LYS A 207 6.97 -17.42 -12.70
CA LYS A 207 6.54 -16.68 -11.49
C LYS A 207 5.02 -16.50 -11.46
N LEU A 208 4.40 -16.21 -12.60
CA LEU A 208 2.97 -16.03 -12.75
C LEU A 208 2.22 -17.32 -12.45
N ASP A 209 2.66 -18.44 -13.02
CA ASP A 209 2.10 -19.76 -12.77
C ASP A 209 2.14 -20.09 -11.27
N ARG A 210 3.30 -19.88 -10.61
CA ARG A 210 3.42 -20.03 -9.16
C ARG A 210 2.45 -19.14 -8.40
N MET A 211 2.36 -17.86 -8.74
CA MET A 211 1.50 -16.90 -8.03
C MET A 211 0.00 -17.21 -8.19
N LEU A 212 -0.44 -17.62 -9.39
CA LEU A 212 -1.85 -17.91 -9.68
C LEU A 212 -2.28 -19.30 -9.20
N ASN A 213 -1.36 -20.27 -9.23
CA ASN A 213 -1.63 -21.64 -8.78
C ASN A 213 -1.22 -21.89 -7.32
N ALA A 214 -0.55 -20.93 -6.67
CA ALA A 214 -0.33 -20.97 -5.23
C ALA A 214 -1.70 -21.10 -4.55
N LYS A 215 -1.89 -22.18 -3.80
CA LYS A 215 -3.08 -22.32 -2.98
C LYS A 215 -3.07 -21.15 -2.00
N PRO A 216 -4.10 -20.27 -1.99
CA PRO A 216 -4.19 -19.21 -1.02
C PRO A 216 -4.13 -19.85 0.37
N PRO A 217 -3.25 -19.40 1.29
CA PRO A 217 -3.14 -19.97 2.64
C PRO A 217 -4.49 -19.95 3.39
N GLU A 218 -5.40 -19.09 2.96
CA GLU A 218 -6.76 -18.84 3.41
C GLU A 218 -7.76 -19.96 3.09
N ARG A 219 -7.50 -20.78 2.04
CA ARG A 219 -8.47 -21.81 1.60
C ARG A 219 -8.52 -23.03 2.50
N ASP A 220 -7.56 -23.19 3.41
CA ASP A 220 -7.44 -24.36 4.27
C ASP A 220 -7.87 -24.12 5.73
N MET A 221 -8.21 -22.87 6.12
CA MET A 221 -8.66 -22.59 7.49
C MET A 221 -10.19 -22.73 7.61
N PRO A 222 -10.70 -23.64 8.46
CA PRO A 222 -12.12 -23.76 8.77
C PRO A 222 -12.73 -22.41 9.17
N ALA A 223 -14.02 -22.20 8.87
CA ALA A 223 -14.70 -20.94 9.20
C ALA A 223 -14.66 -20.64 10.71
N GLU A 224 -14.83 -21.66 11.54
CA GLU A 224 -14.77 -21.56 13.01
C GLU A 224 -13.39 -21.08 13.49
N ASP A 225 -12.31 -21.60 12.91
CA ASP A 225 -10.94 -21.18 13.24
C ASP A 225 -10.65 -19.74 12.81
N ARG A 226 -11.18 -19.33 11.64
CA ARG A 226 -11.07 -17.95 11.14
C ARG A 226 -11.79 -16.98 12.08
N ASP A 227 -13.01 -17.33 12.47
CA ASP A 227 -13.83 -16.53 13.39
C ASP A 227 -13.15 -16.44 14.76
N ALA A 228 -12.70 -17.55 15.33
CA ALA A 228 -11.99 -17.58 16.60
C ALA A 228 -10.69 -16.76 16.57
N LEU A 229 -9.96 -16.78 15.46
CA LEU A 229 -8.78 -15.92 15.29
C LEU A 229 -9.14 -14.44 15.24
N ALA A 230 -10.16 -14.07 14.47
CA ALA A 230 -10.62 -12.68 14.37
C ALA A 230 -11.11 -12.15 15.71
N ASP A 231 -11.89 -12.95 16.46
CA ASP A 231 -12.41 -12.59 17.77
C ASP A 231 -11.26 -12.42 18.78
N ARG A 232 -10.25 -13.30 18.74
CA ARG A 232 -9.04 -13.15 19.58
C ARG A 232 -8.24 -11.90 19.23
N LEU A 233 -8.13 -11.54 17.95
CA LEU A 233 -7.45 -10.33 17.50
C LEU A 233 -8.21 -9.07 17.94
N ALA A 234 -9.54 -9.07 17.85
CA ALA A 234 -10.36 -7.96 18.31
C ALA A 234 -10.29 -7.79 19.83
N LEU A 235 -10.36 -8.89 20.58
CA LEU A 235 -10.19 -8.89 22.03
C LEU A 235 -8.81 -8.35 22.44
N ALA A 236 -7.75 -8.77 21.73
CA ALA A 236 -6.40 -8.25 21.95
C ALA A 236 -6.29 -6.75 21.64
N ALA A 237 -7.05 -6.26 20.65
CA ALA A 237 -7.06 -4.86 20.27
C ALA A 237 -7.84 -3.97 21.24
N ALA A 238 -8.81 -4.51 21.99
CA ALA A 238 -9.52 -3.77 23.03
C ALA A 238 -8.58 -3.37 24.19
N PRO A 239 -8.78 -2.20 24.82
CA PRO A 239 -7.98 -1.79 25.98
C PRO A 239 -8.30 -2.62 27.21
N ALA A 240 -7.30 -2.81 28.09
CA ALA A 240 -7.48 -3.53 29.35
C ALA A 240 -8.47 -2.83 30.31
N LEU A 241 -8.58 -1.50 30.21
CA LEU A 241 -9.50 -0.70 30.99
C LEU A 241 -10.11 0.41 30.13
N ILE A 242 -11.42 0.57 30.26
CA ILE A 242 -12.17 1.68 29.68
C ILE A 242 -12.60 2.60 30.82
N GLN A 243 -12.22 3.87 30.70
CA GLN A 243 -12.55 4.91 31.66
C GLN A 243 -12.90 6.17 30.90
N LEU A 244 -14.16 6.57 30.99
CA LEU A 244 -14.62 7.86 30.50
C LEU A 244 -14.18 8.94 31.50
N GLY A 245 -13.13 9.68 31.15
CA GLY A 245 -12.68 10.82 31.93
C GLY A 245 -13.67 11.99 31.86
N ALA A 246 -13.70 12.81 32.92
CA ALA A 246 -14.34 14.12 32.89
C ALA A 246 -13.50 15.11 32.05
N GLY A 247 -13.41 14.88 30.74
CA GLY A 247 -12.87 15.80 29.74
C GLY A 247 -11.52 16.43 30.08
N GLY A 248 -10.49 15.62 30.31
CA GLY A 248 -9.12 16.11 30.43
C GLY A 248 -8.53 16.45 29.06
N VAL A 249 -7.76 17.54 28.96
CA VAL A 249 -7.04 17.89 27.73
C VAL A 249 -5.81 16.98 27.62
N SER A 250 -5.99 15.77 27.10
CA SER A 250 -4.83 14.99 26.67
C SER A 250 -4.21 15.64 25.43
N PRO A 251 -2.88 15.76 25.32
CA PRO A 251 -2.25 16.28 24.12
C PRO A 251 -2.55 15.36 22.94
N ARG A 252 -3.48 15.78 22.09
CA ARG A 252 -3.85 15.09 20.85
C ARG A 252 -2.74 15.29 19.83
N SER A 253 -2.44 14.29 19.01
CA SER A 253 -1.43 14.43 17.94
C SER A 253 -1.97 15.19 16.72
N ASP A 254 -1.07 15.57 15.80
CA ASP A 254 -1.43 16.12 14.47
C ASP A 254 -2.21 15.14 13.58
N LEU A 255 -2.24 13.86 13.95
CA LEU A 255 -3.01 12.81 13.32
C LEU A 255 -4.25 12.41 14.12
N PHE A 256 -4.64 13.23 15.10
CA PHE A 256 -5.92 13.10 15.77
C PHE A 256 -7.07 13.62 14.89
N ALA A 257 -8.14 12.85 14.79
CA ALA A 257 -9.40 13.31 14.23
C ALA A 257 -10.61 12.58 14.83
N VAL A 258 -11.79 13.18 14.70
CA VAL A 258 -13.06 12.49 14.88
C VAL A 258 -13.66 12.22 13.51
N PHE A 259 -13.95 10.95 13.22
CA PHE A 259 -14.61 10.53 11.99
C PHE A 259 -16.07 10.15 12.29
N ASP A 260 -17.00 10.96 11.81
CA ASP A 260 -18.43 10.64 11.78
C ASP A 260 -18.76 10.00 10.44
N VAL A 261 -19.06 8.69 10.48
CA VAL A 261 -19.31 7.90 9.27
C VAL A 261 -20.63 8.30 8.62
N THR A 262 -21.66 8.60 9.41
CA THR A 262 -23.00 8.94 8.92
C THR A 262 -23.00 10.32 8.25
N ALA A 263 -22.34 11.30 8.88
CA ALA A 263 -22.20 12.64 8.31
C ALA A 263 -21.13 12.73 7.21
N GLY A 264 -20.26 11.72 7.11
CA GLY A 264 -19.11 11.70 6.23
C GLY A 264 -18.09 12.80 6.53
N GLN A 265 -17.94 13.14 7.81
CA GLN A 265 -17.11 14.24 8.28
C GLN A 265 -15.90 13.75 9.05
N VAL A 266 -14.73 14.30 8.72
CA VAL A 266 -13.49 14.08 9.48
C VAL A 266 -13.06 15.44 10.03
N ILE A 267 -13.09 15.61 11.34
CA ILE A 267 -12.75 16.87 12.01
C ILE A 267 -11.47 16.71 12.84
N ASP A 268 -10.58 17.71 12.79
CA ASP A 268 -9.33 17.70 13.54
C ASP A 268 -9.53 17.96 15.04
N ARG A 269 -8.42 17.97 15.80
CA ARG A 269 -8.46 18.23 17.25
C ARG A 269 -9.05 19.60 17.65
N ASN A 270 -9.10 20.55 16.73
CA ASN A 270 -9.62 21.91 16.92
C ASN A 270 -11.05 22.05 16.39
N GLY A 271 -11.69 20.95 15.96
CA GLY A 271 -13.03 20.96 15.37
C GLY A 271 -13.09 21.49 13.93
N ARG A 272 -11.95 21.56 13.23
CA ARG A 272 -11.90 22.00 11.83
C ARG A 272 -12.09 20.81 10.90
N GLN A 273 -12.93 20.97 9.89
CA GLN A 273 -13.11 19.96 8.84
C GLN A 273 -11.78 19.71 8.09
N LEU A 274 -11.34 18.46 8.06
CA LEU A 274 -10.21 18.01 7.26
C LEU A 274 -10.64 17.77 5.80
N PRO A 275 -9.72 17.93 4.83
CA PRO A 275 -10.06 17.96 3.40
C PRO A 275 -10.21 16.55 2.81
N PHE A 276 -11.16 15.79 3.36
CA PHE A 276 -11.58 14.49 2.87
C PHE A 276 -12.86 14.61 2.04
N ARG A 277 -12.96 13.81 0.98
CA ARG A 277 -14.15 13.74 0.11
C ARG A 277 -14.48 12.31 -0.24
N GLN A 278 -15.71 11.91 0.04
CA GLN A 278 -16.21 10.59 -0.32
C GLN A 278 -16.60 10.55 -1.80
N ASP A 279 -16.24 9.48 -2.49
CA ASP A 279 -16.76 9.17 -3.83
C ASP A 279 -18.04 8.33 -3.76
N ARG A 280 -18.58 7.99 -4.94
CA ARG A 280 -19.83 7.22 -5.06
C ARG A 280 -19.73 5.79 -4.53
N ASP A 281 -18.52 5.24 -4.50
CA ASP A 281 -18.23 3.87 -4.10
C ASP A 281 -17.90 3.79 -2.59
N GLY A 282 -17.96 4.94 -1.90
CA GLY A 282 -17.80 5.07 -0.46
C GLY A 282 -16.36 5.32 -0.02
N TRP A 283 -15.40 5.46 -0.95
CA TRP A 283 -14.01 5.73 -0.63
C TRP A 283 -13.77 7.21 -0.36
N TYR A 284 -12.94 7.52 0.64
CA TYR A 284 -12.52 8.87 0.97
C TYR A 284 -11.18 9.21 0.30
N HIS A 285 -11.21 10.28 -0.48
CA HIS A 285 -10.06 10.91 -1.12
C HIS A 285 -9.60 12.09 -0.26
N LEU A 286 -8.31 12.11 0.07
CA LEU A 286 -7.65 13.19 0.81
C LEU A 286 -7.06 14.20 -0.17
N ASP A 287 -7.19 15.50 0.10
CA ASP A 287 -6.47 16.52 -0.70
C ASP A 287 -4.95 16.23 -0.65
N PRO A 288 -4.30 16.00 -1.81
CA PRO A 288 -2.89 15.61 -1.89
C PRO A 288 -1.91 16.68 -1.37
N VAL A 289 -2.38 17.90 -1.08
CA VAL A 289 -1.60 18.91 -0.36
C VAL A 289 -1.34 18.49 1.09
N ARG A 290 -2.24 17.72 1.72
CA ARG A 290 -2.15 17.28 3.12
C ARG A 290 -1.62 15.86 3.28
N ARG A 291 -0.48 15.55 2.64
CA ARG A 291 0.15 14.20 2.71
C ARG A 291 0.49 13.76 4.14
N ASP A 292 0.67 14.71 5.04
CA ASP A 292 0.84 14.45 6.46
C ASP A 292 -0.31 13.59 7.02
N LEU A 293 -1.53 13.73 6.49
CA LEU A 293 -2.73 13.01 6.94
C LEU A 293 -2.93 11.62 6.30
N LEU A 294 -1.99 11.09 5.52
CA LEU A 294 -2.13 9.78 4.89
C LEU A 294 -2.40 8.60 5.86
N PRO A 295 -1.76 8.54 7.06
CA PRO A 295 -2.11 7.52 8.05
C PRO A 295 -3.57 7.59 8.49
N LEU A 296 -4.09 8.81 8.65
CA LEU A 296 -5.50 9.03 8.97
C LEU A 296 -6.42 8.62 7.81
N ALA A 297 -6.05 8.94 6.56
CA ALA A 297 -6.81 8.54 5.39
C ALA A 297 -6.96 7.02 5.24
N SER A 298 -5.89 6.29 5.58
CA SER A 298 -5.91 4.82 5.61
C SER A 298 -6.93 4.30 6.62
N ALA A 299 -6.91 4.81 7.86
CA ALA A 299 -7.87 4.40 8.89
C ALA A 299 -9.31 4.79 8.56
N VAL A 300 -9.54 6.00 8.04
CA VAL A 300 -10.86 6.47 7.60
C VAL A 300 -11.44 5.53 6.54
N ASN A 301 -10.63 5.14 5.55
CA ASN A 301 -11.07 4.19 4.53
C ASN A 301 -11.29 2.79 5.09
N ASP A 302 -10.39 2.24 5.91
CA ASP A 302 -10.61 0.94 6.57
C ASP A 302 -11.94 0.92 7.34
N ILE A 303 -12.27 1.99 8.07
CA ILE A 303 -13.53 2.12 8.80
C ILE A 303 -14.73 2.22 7.85
N ALA A 304 -14.67 3.11 6.85
CA ALA A 304 -15.76 3.35 5.91
C ALA A 304 -16.13 2.13 5.07
N GLN A 305 -15.18 1.22 4.83
CA GLN A 305 -15.42 -0.03 4.12
C GLN A 305 -16.06 -1.13 5.01
N VAL A 306 -16.03 -0.98 6.34
CA VAL A 306 -16.50 -2.00 7.29
C VAL A 306 -17.84 -1.61 7.93
N VAL A 307 -18.05 -0.32 8.23
CA VAL A 307 -19.24 0.17 8.95
C VAL A 307 -19.96 1.28 8.18
N ARG A 308 -21.23 1.48 8.48
CA ARG A 308 -22.08 2.51 7.87
C ARG A 308 -22.48 3.64 8.83
N HIS A 309 -22.13 3.53 10.10
CA HIS A 309 -22.47 4.51 11.14
C HIS A 309 -21.43 4.51 12.27
N GLY A 310 -21.59 5.48 13.18
CA GLY A 310 -20.75 5.68 14.35
C GLY A 310 -19.77 6.83 14.20
N THR A 311 -19.30 7.32 15.35
CA THR A 311 -18.36 8.41 15.51
C THR A 311 -17.10 7.89 16.20
N TYR A 312 -15.98 7.88 15.48
CA TYR A 312 -14.73 7.27 15.92
C TYR A 312 -13.68 8.34 16.21
N HIS A 313 -13.08 8.31 17.40
CA HIS A 313 -11.91 9.10 17.73
C HIS A 313 -10.67 8.33 17.27
N LEU A 314 -9.88 8.95 16.40
CA LEU A 314 -8.70 8.36 15.79
C LEU A 314 -7.48 9.17 16.22
N ASP A 315 -6.40 8.52 16.61
CA ASP A 315 -5.06 9.13 16.70
C ASP A 315 -4.07 8.23 15.96
N MET A 316 -3.82 8.54 14.68
CA MET A 316 -2.99 7.70 13.80
C MET A 316 -1.50 8.04 13.86
N SER A 317 -1.04 8.64 14.96
CA SER A 317 0.38 8.89 15.20
C SER A 317 1.15 7.62 15.58
N SER A 318 2.46 7.60 15.32
CA SER A 318 3.36 6.54 15.76
C SER A 318 3.89 6.75 17.19
N THR A 319 3.45 7.82 17.84
CA THR A 319 3.75 8.10 19.26
C THR A 319 2.80 7.32 20.14
N LEU A 320 3.29 6.89 21.31
CA LEU A 320 2.45 6.17 22.27
C LEU A 320 1.37 7.14 22.79
N PRO A 321 0.09 6.88 22.50
CA PRO A 321 -0.98 7.73 22.95
C PRO A 321 -1.26 7.52 24.44
N ASP A 322 -1.70 8.58 25.11
CA ASP A 322 -2.40 8.53 26.39
C ASP A 322 -3.71 9.33 26.23
N HIS A 323 -4.85 8.68 26.41
CA HIS A 323 -6.16 9.26 26.11
C HIS A 323 -7.15 9.07 27.25
N ASP A 324 -7.87 10.13 27.56
CA ASP A 324 -8.89 10.19 28.62
C ASP A 324 -10.24 9.58 28.19
N ARG A 325 -10.34 9.09 26.96
CA ARG A 325 -11.53 8.50 26.34
C ARG A 325 -11.17 7.46 25.29
N PRO A 326 -12.08 6.52 24.97
CA PRO A 326 -11.89 5.57 23.88
C PRO A 326 -11.36 6.23 22.61
N THR A 327 -10.21 5.75 22.13
CA THR A 327 -9.55 6.25 20.91
C THR A 327 -8.92 5.08 20.17
N ILE A 328 -9.05 5.08 18.86
CA ILE A 328 -8.44 4.10 17.96
C ILE A 328 -7.05 4.60 17.58
N ALA A 329 -6.01 3.78 17.75
CA ALA A 329 -4.62 4.15 17.48
C ALA A 329 -3.78 2.94 17.02
N PRO A 330 -2.67 3.13 16.28
CA PRO A 330 -1.89 2.01 15.76
C PRO A 330 -0.98 1.34 16.80
N ILE A 331 -0.73 2.00 17.93
CA ILE A 331 0.21 1.57 18.95
C ILE A 331 -0.26 2.00 20.35
N ARG A 332 0.06 1.23 21.38
CA ARG A 332 -0.15 1.59 22.79
C ARG A 332 0.89 0.95 23.72
N ARG A 333 0.91 1.38 24.99
CA ARG A 333 1.50 0.58 26.07
C ARG A 333 0.53 -0.53 26.47
N ALA A 334 1.02 -1.69 26.88
CA ALA A 334 0.17 -2.83 27.26
C ALA A 334 -0.85 -2.49 28.38
N ASP A 335 -0.53 -1.54 29.25
CA ASP A 335 -1.39 -1.04 30.33
C ASP A 335 -2.19 0.22 29.98
N ALA A 336 -2.12 0.69 28.72
CA ALA A 336 -2.81 1.89 28.29
C ALA A 336 -4.33 1.73 28.42
N ARG A 337 -4.95 2.73 29.03
CA ARG A 337 -6.41 2.83 29.12
C ARG A 337 -6.96 3.35 27.82
N ASN A 338 -8.19 2.96 27.47
CA ASN A 338 -8.97 3.56 26.39
C ASN A 338 -8.44 3.42 24.95
N VAL A 339 -7.24 2.88 24.72
CA VAL A 339 -6.67 2.78 23.37
C VAL A 339 -7.05 1.45 22.73
N PHE A 340 -7.90 1.53 21.71
CA PHE A 340 -8.22 0.42 20.81
C PHE A 340 -7.15 0.36 19.72
N LEU A 341 -6.49 -0.78 19.59
CA LEU A 341 -5.43 -0.96 18.58
C LEU A 341 -6.01 -1.12 17.17
N TRP A 342 -5.37 -0.48 16.19
CA TRP A 342 -5.79 -0.49 14.79
C TRP A 342 -4.62 -0.76 13.84
N PRO A 343 -4.83 -1.42 12.68
CA PRO A 343 -3.75 -1.63 11.73
C PRO A 343 -3.01 -0.34 11.36
N ALA A 344 -1.68 -0.36 11.48
CA ALA A 344 -0.84 0.75 11.05
C ALA A 344 -0.80 0.81 9.52
N ALA A 345 -1.06 1.99 8.98
CA ALA A 345 -1.30 2.26 7.56
C ALA A 345 -0.27 1.59 6.60
N TRP A 346 1.02 1.64 6.93
CA TRP A 346 2.10 1.10 6.09
C TRP A 346 2.53 -0.32 6.43
N THR A 347 2.38 -0.71 7.70
CA THR A 347 2.93 -1.97 8.23
C THR A 347 1.92 -3.10 8.10
N HIS A 348 0.65 -2.83 8.45
CA HIS A 348 -0.37 -3.85 8.58
C HIS A 348 -1.32 -3.84 7.40
N ARG A 349 -0.79 -4.12 6.21
CA ARG A 349 -1.57 -4.20 4.97
C ARG A 349 -1.45 -5.57 4.31
N LEU A 350 -2.59 -6.14 3.94
CA LEU A 350 -2.65 -7.37 3.15
C LEU A 350 -2.06 -7.18 1.75
N GLY A 351 -1.32 -8.19 1.29
CA GLY A 351 -0.61 -8.18 0.01
C GLY A 351 0.69 -7.35 -0.01
N ASN A 352 1.01 -6.62 1.07
CA ASN A 352 2.30 -5.95 1.23
C ASN A 352 3.37 -6.91 1.76
N ASN A 353 4.51 -7.00 1.09
CA ASN A 353 5.63 -7.81 1.56
C ASN A 353 6.19 -7.31 2.91
N GLY A 354 6.03 -6.03 3.25
CA GLY A 354 6.42 -5.51 4.56
C GLY A 354 5.59 -6.06 5.73
N TYR A 355 4.40 -6.62 5.47
CA TYR A 355 3.53 -7.15 6.52
C TYR A 355 3.95 -8.58 6.92
N LEU A 356 3.74 -9.56 6.03
CA LEU A 356 4.05 -10.97 6.33
C LEU A 356 5.24 -11.52 5.52
N GLY A 357 5.95 -10.67 4.79
CA GLY A 357 6.96 -11.10 3.82
C GLY A 357 6.35 -11.40 2.45
N ASP A 358 7.22 -11.69 1.49
CA ASP A 358 6.81 -12.25 0.21
C ASP A 358 6.24 -13.68 0.41
N PRO A 359 4.96 -13.94 0.07
CA PRO A 359 4.38 -15.27 0.19
C PRO A 359 5.06 -16.31 -0.71
N ASP A 360 5.72 -15.87 -1.78
CA ASP A 360 6.39 -16.72 -2.77
C ASP A 360 7.89 -16.90 -2.49
N ARG A 361 8.39 -16.42 -1.34
CA ARG A 361 9.81 -16.53 -1.00
C ARG A 361 10.27 -17.98 -0.87
N ASP A 362 11.34 -18.31 -1.58
CA ASP A 362 12.02 -19.59 -1.43
C ASP A 362 12.92 -19.53 -0.18
N GLU A 363 12.54 -20.27 0.86
CA GLU A 363 13.20 -20.18 2.16
C GLU A 363 13.92 -21.48 2.53
N THR A 364 15.22 -21.34 2.84
CA THR A 364 16.09 -22.41 3.33
C THR A 364 15.41 -23.20 4.46
N PRO A 365 15.26 -24.53 4.33
CA PRO A 365 14.77 -25.39 5.39
C PRO A 365 15.59 -25.24 6.68
N TRP A 366 14.96 -25.40 7.85
CA TRP A 366 15.63 -25.21 9.15
C TRP A 366 16.96 -25.98 9.28
N ALA A 367 17.00 -27.22 8.78
CA ALA A 367 18.18 -28.07 8.83
C ALA A 367 19.39 -27.43 8.13
N ASP A 368 19.14 -26.73 7.02
CA ASP A 368 20.16 -26.16 6.13
C ASP A 368 20.48 -24.70 6.46
N LYS A 369 19.75 -24.08 7.40
CA LYS A 369 20.04 -22.73 7.88
C LYS A 369 21.34 -22.70 8.70
N LEU A 370 22.05 -21.57 8.61
CA LEU A 370 23.24 -21.29 9.42
C LEU A 370 22.88 -21.28 10.91
N ASP A 371 23.66 -21.99 11.72
CA ASP A 371 23.51 -22.03 13.18
C ASP A 371 24.06 -20.78 13.88
N LEU A 372 23.69 -19.62 13.33
CA LEU A 372 24.15 -18.31 13.73
C LEU A 372 22.95 -17.41 14.04
N ALA A 373 23.16 -16.48 14.95
CA ALA A 373 22.21 -15.41 15.21
C ALA A 373 22.52 -14.20 14.34
N VAL A 374 21.47 -13.55 13.85
CA VAL A 374 21.58 -12.30 13.10
C VAL A 374 20.66 -11.26 13.72
N ASP A 375 21.19 -10.04 13.90
CA ASP A 375 20.42 -8.86 14.30
C ASP A 375 20.33 -7.91 13.10
N PRO A 376 19.19 -7.86 12.39
CA PRO A 376 19.01 -7.00 11.22
C PRO A 376 19.30 -5.52 11.49
N ALA A 377 19.05 -5.04 12.71
CA ALA A 377 19.30 -3.64 13.08
C ALA A 377 20.80 -3.31 13.10
N LYS A 378 21.65 -4.31 13.40
CA LYS A 378 23.11 -4.20 13.43
C LYS A 378 23.80 -4.52 12.10
N LEU A 379 23.06 -4.97 11.10
CA LEU A 379 23.62 -5.26 9.78
C LEU A 379 23.90 -3.99 8.96
N PRO A 380 24.99 -3.98 8.17
CA PRO A 380 25.19 -2.95 7.15
C PRO A 380 24.13 -3.06 6.05
N ALA A 381 23.81 -1.94 5.40
CA ALA A 381 22.66 -1.85 4.48
C ALA A 381 22.69 -2.86 3.33
N ASP A 382 23.87 -3.21 2.82
CA ASP A 382 24.08 -4.19 1.75
C ASP A 382 23.74 -5.64 2.16
N ARG A 383 23.74 -5.94 3.46
CA ARG A 383 23.39 -7.24 4.04
C ARG A 383 21.97 -7.32 4.63
N ARG A 384 21.19 -6.23 4.60
CA ARG A 384 19.79 -6.21 5.08
C ARG A 384 18.78 -6.83 4.10
N LYS A 385 19.22 -7.79 3.29
CA LYS A 385 18.33 -8.51 2.36
C LYS A 385 17.72 -9.70 3.08
N ASP A 386 16.44 -9.95 2.83
CA ASP A 386 15.69 -11.06 3.41
C ASP A 386 16.41 -12.40 3.21
N ASP A 387 16.92 -12.71 2.01
CA ASP A 387 17.62 -13.97 1.75
C ASP A 387 18.81 -14.21 2.70
N PHE A 388 19.57 -13.16 3.03
CA PHE A 388 20.68 -13.27 3.97
C PHE A 388 20.17 -13.44 5.40
N ILE A 389 19.24 -12.59 5.85
CA ILE A 389 18.68 -12.64 7.21
C ILE A 389 18.04 -14.01 7.45
N LEU A 390 17.20 -14.47 6.52
CA LEU A 390 16.46 -15.72 6.60
C LEU A 390 17.32 -16.95 6.33
N SER A 391 18.58 -16.82 5.93
CA SER A 391 19.51 -17.96 5.91
C SER A 391 19.99 -18.40 7.30
N HIS A 392 19.68 -17.63 8.35
CA HIS A 392 20.09 -17.87 9.73
C HIS A 392 18.98 -18.53 10.55
N ARG A 393 19.33 -19.45 11.46
CA ARG A 393 18.35 -20.10 12.35
C ARG A 393 17.75 -19.15 13.37
N TYR A 394 18.52 -18.16 13.83
CA TYR A 394 18.13 -17.28 14.93
C TYR A 394 18.13 -15.85 14.44
N VAL A 395 16.98 -15.16 14.53
CA VAL A 395 16.86 -13.76 14.13
C VAL A 395 16.42 -12.94 15.33
N VAL A 396 17.20 -11.91 15.66
CA VAL A 396 16.88 -10.97 16.72
C VAL A 396 15.95 -9.89 16.18
N SER A 397 14.88 -9.60 16.89
CA SER A 397 13.96 -8.51 16.59
C SER A 397 13.89 -7.56 17.81
N GLN A 398 14.11 -6.28 17.56
CA GLN A 398 14.25 -5.27 18.60
C GLN A 398 12.96 -4.45 18.75
N GLY A 399 12.30 -4.51 19.91
CA GLY A 399 11.14 -3.65 20.26
C GLY A 399 10.15 -3.43 19.10
N ARG A 400 10.02 -2.16 18.68
CA ARG A 400 9.20 -1.69 17.55
C ARG A 400 9.82 -1.97 16.16
N ASP A 401 10.19 -3.21 15.89
CA ASP A 401 10.71 -3.64 14.59
C ASP A 401 9.57 -3.78 13.57
N ALA A 402 9.60 -2.94 12.53
CA ALA A 402 8.59 -2.96 11.47
C ALA A 402 8.55 -4.29 10.68
N ASN A 403 9.61 -5.10 10.74
CA ASN A 403 9.69 -6.40 10.07
C ASN A 403 9.30 -7.57 10.98
N PHE A 404 8.92 -7.33 12.23
CA PHE A 404 8.66 -8.39 13.22
C PHE A 404 7.76 -9.52 12.68
N LEU A 405 6.68 -9.15 11.98
CA LEU A 405 5.72 -10.10 11.42
C LEU A 405 6.26 -10.87 10.21
N SER A 406 7.06 -10.23 9.35
CA SER A 406 7.69 -10.91 8.21
C SER A 406 8.76 -11.91 8.67
N LEU A 407 9.44 -11.61 9.79
CA LEU A 407 10.38 -12.50 10.48
C LEU A 407 9.66 -13.68 11.17
N LEU A 408 8.55 -13.44 11.86
CA LEU A 408 7.72 -14.50 12.46
C LEU A 408 7.13 -15.45 11.43
N ASN A 409 6.80 -14.94 10.24
CA ASN A 409 6.31 -15.76 9.14
C ASN A 409 7.43 -16.54 8.42
N SER A 410 8.66 -16.52 8.92
CA SER A 410 9.79 -17.26 8.35
C SER A 410 9.99 -18.63 9.00
N ARG A 411 10.88 -19.43 8.44
CA ARG A 411 11.40 -20.68 9.01
C ARG A 411 12.48 -20.45 10.05
N SER A 412 12.80 -19.21 10.38
CA SER A 412 13.77 -18.87 11.44
C SER A 412 13.07 -18.78 12.80
N LEU A 413 13.85 -18.91 13.88
CA LEU A 413 13.39 -18.67 15.24
C LEU A 413 13.63 -17.21 15.59
N VAL A 414 12.55 -16.50 15.93
CA VAL A 414 12.64 -15.10 16.35
C VAL A 414 12.95 -15.03 17.85
N LEU A 415 13.96 -14.24 18.21
CA LEU A 415 14.23 -13.80 19.58
C LEU A 415 13.88 -12.32 19.68
N ARG A 416 12.92 -11.96 20.53
CA ARG A 416 12.33 -10.61 20.54
C ARG A 416 12.61 -9.89 21.85
N ALA A 417 13.24 -8.72 21.78
CA ALA A 417 13.30 -7.80 22.91
C ALA A 417 11.93 -7.17 23.17
N GLU A 418 11.39 -7.35 24.37
CA GLU A 418 10.08 -6.82 24.77
C GLU A 418 10.24 -5.42 25.38
N ASP A 419 9.51 -4.43 24.83
CA ASP A 419 9.57 -3.02 25.27
C ASP A 419 8.25 -2.53 25.90
N GLY A 420 7.29 -3.44 26.10
CA GLY A 420 5.96 -3.15 26.65
C GLY A 420 5.03 -2.37 25.70
N CYS A 421 5.41 -2.20 24.43
CA CYS A 421 4.55 -1.61 23.41
C CYS A 421 3.81 -2.69 22.61
N GLU A 422 2.57 -2.38 22.24
CA GLU A 422 1.70 -3.26 21.48
C GLU A 422 1.21 -2.56 20.21
N ASP A 423 1.03 -3.33 19.14
CA ASP A 423 0.35 -2.92 17.91
C ASP A 423 -0.86 -3.82 17.64
N ALA A 424 -1.61 -3.57 16.55
CA ALA A 424 -2.86 -4.29 16.25
C ALA A 424 -2.80 -5.83 16.17
N VAL A 425 -1.62 -6.43 16.05
CA VAL A 425 -1.47 -7.88 15.95
C VAL A 425 -0.45 -8.45 16.92
N SER A 426 0.47 -7.64 17.47
CA SER A 426 1.50 -8.14 18.38
C SER A 426 0.98 -8.89 19.63
N PRO A 427 -0.14 -8.52 20.28
CA PRO A 427 -0.56 -9.16 21.54
C PRO A 427 -1.04 -10.61 21.36
N VAL A 428 -1.40 -11.04 20.15
CA VAL A 428 -1.76 -12.45 19.91
C VAL A 428 -0.54 -13.37 19.82
N PHE A 429 0.65 -12.82 19.64
CA PHE A 429 1.91 -13.57 19.67
C PHE A 429 2.43 -13.68 21.11
N GLN A 430 2.37 -14.89 21.64
CA GLN A 430 2.83 -15.25 22.99
C GLN A 430 4.30 -15.69 23.02
N SER A 431 5.04 -15.20 24.02
CA SER A 431 6.41 -15.60 24.35
C SER A 431 6.49 -17.11 24.65
N TRP A 432 7.60 -17.75 24.28
CA TRP A 432 7.83 -19.22 24.32
C TRP A 432 6.87 -20.09 23.49
N ARG A 433 5.84 -19.49 22.86
CA ARG A 433 4.95 -20.18 21.93
C ARG A 433 5.21 -19.81 20.48
N HIS A 434 5.49 -18.54 20.20
CA HIS A 434 5.71 -18.02 18.85
C HIS A 434 7.08 -17.36 18.66
N PHE A 435 7.73 -16.91 19.73
CA PHE A 435 9.10 -16.38 19.74
C PHE A 435 9.74 -16.63 21.11
N ILE A 436 11.07 -16.49 21.21
CA ILE A 436 11.79 -16.50 22.50
C ILE A 436 11.91 -15.05 22.98
N PRO A 437 11.44 -14.70 24.20
CA PRO A 437 11.59 -13.34 24.72
C PRO A 437 13.05 -13.07 25.08
N LEU A 438 13.47 -11.83 24.84
CA LEU A 438 14.71 -11.24 25.34
C LEU A 438 14.37 -10.09 26.28
N GLN A 439 15.26 -9.80 27.22
CA GLN A 439 15.22 -8.54 27.97
C GLN A 439 15.31 -7.35 27.00
N SER A 440 14.80 -6.19 27.42
CA SER A 440 14.70 -4.99 26.57
C SER A 440 16.06 -4.50 26.02
N ASP A 441 17.16 -4.79 26.72
CA ASP A 441 18.54 -4.50 26.30
C ASP A 441 19.25 -5.70 25.65
N ALA A 442 18.54 -6.82 25.50
CA ALA A 442 19.02 -8.11 25.04
C ALA A 442 20.23 -8.66 25.84
N ALA A 443 20.36 -8.30 27.13
CA ALA A 443 21.44 -8.77 27.98
C ALA A 443 21.45 -10.31 28.17
N ASP A 444 20.30 -10.96 28.01
CA ASP A 444 20.13 -12.41 28.11
C ASP A 444 20.29 -13.15 26.78
N LEU A 445 20.67 -12.48 25.69
CA LEU A 445 20.76 -13.07 24.35
C LEU A 445 21.63 -14.35 24.30
N ASP A 446 22.81 -14.33 24.91
CA ASP A 446 23.72 -15.49 24.89
C ASP A 446 23.11 -16.71 25.60
N ALA A 447 22.40 -16.48 26.71
CA ALA A 447 21.72 -17.53 27.46
C ALA A 447 20.56 -18.12 26.65
N GLN A 448 19.76 -17.27 25.99
CA GLN A 448 18.64 -17.69 25.16
C GLN A 448 19.11 -18.45 23.90
N LEU A 449 20.22 -18.04 23.29
CA LEU A 449 20.84 -18.77 22.18
C LEU A 449 21.42 -20.11 22.62
N ALA A 450 22.04 -20.19 23.80
CA ALA A 450 22.53 -21.46 24.35
C ALA A 450 21.37 -22.44 24.57
N TRP A 451 20.25 -21.96 25.13
CA TRP A 451 19.03 -22.76 25.25
C TRP A 451 18.50 -23.20 23.88
N ALA A 452 18.41 -22.29 22.91
CA ALA A 452 17.85 -22.57 21.59
C ALA A 452 18.67 -23.61 20.82
N ARG A 453 20.01 -23.56 20.92
CA ARG A 453 20.91 -24.57 20.33
C ARG A 453 20.77 -25.94 20.98
N ALA A 454 20.49 -25.99 22.29
CA ALA A 454 20.24 -27.24 23.00
C ALA A 454 18.85 -27.85 22.72
N HIS A 455 17.89 -27.06 22.19
CA HIS A 455 16.50 -27.48 21.97
C HIS A 455 16.01 -27.22 20.53
N PRO A 456 16.65 -27.79 19.49
CA PRO A 456 16.34 -27.49 18.09
C PRO A 456 14.94 -27.93 17.63
N ALA A 457 14.40 -29.01 18.21
CA ALA A 457 13.03 -29.46 17.92
C ALA A 457 11.98 -28.47 18.45
N GLU A 458 12.24 -27.93 19.64
CA GLU A 458 11.37 -26.94 20.27
C GLU A 458 11.42 -25.61 19.53
N CYS A 459 12.60 -25.18 19.07
CA CYS A 459 12.76 -24.00 18.21
C CYS A 459 11.91 -24.10 16.93
N GLN A 460 11.93 -25.27 16.28
CA GLN A 460 11.10 -25.52 15.10
C GLN A 460 9.60 -25.47 15.44
N ARG A 461 9.20 -25.99 16.60
CA ARG A 461 7.81 -25.93 17.07
C ARG A 461 7.35 -24.48 17.30
N ILE A 462 8.16 -23.67 18.00
CA ILE A 462 7.89 -22.25 18.24
C ILE A 462 7.74 -21.48 16.92
N SER A 463 8.72 -21.64 16.02
CA SER A 463 8.70 -21.02 14.68
C SER A 463 7.49 -21.49 13.86
N SER A 464 7.12 -22.78 13.94
CA SER A 464 5.95 -23.31 13.25
C SER A 464 4.63 -22.75 13.78
N ASN A 465 4.49 -22.58 15.10
CA ASN A 465 3.30 -21.96 15.69
C ASN A 465 3.12 -20.53 15.20
N ALA A 466 4.21 -19.75 15.13
CA ALA A 466 4.20 -18.38 14.61
C ALA A 466 3.68 -18.32 13.17
N ARG A 467 4.25 -19.15 12.28
CA ARG A 467 3.80 -19.24 10.88
C ARG A 467 2.33 -19.65 10.75
N THR A 468 1.85 -20.57 11.57
CA THR A 468 0.42 -20.95 11.56
C THR A 468 -0.48 -19.76 11.88
N LEU A 469 -0.09 -18.93 12.84
CA LEU A 469 -0.83 -17.69 13.15
C LEU A 469 -0.76 -16.69 11.98
N CYS A 470 0.43 -16.48 11.40
CA CYS A 470 0.64 -15.62 10.24
C CYS A 470 -0.21 -16.01 9.02
N LYS A 471 -0.45 -17.32 8.78
CA LYS A 471 -1.36 -17.77 7.72
C LYS A 471 -2.78 -17.23 7.89
N GLY A 472 -3.29 -17.20 9.12
CA GLY A 472 -4.60 -16.62 9.41
C GLY A 472 -4.61 -15.09 9.28
N LEU A 473 -3.50 -14.43 9.65
CA LEU A 473 -3.34 -12.98 9.46
C LEU A 473 -3.29 -12.55 7.99
N ALA A 474 -2.99 -13.48 7.08
CA ALA A 474 -3.01 -13.24 5.63
C ALA A 474 -4.43 -13.25 5.05
N ASP A 475 -5.44 -13.75 5.79
CA ASP A 475 -6.81 -13.89 5.30
C ASP A 475 -7.61 -12.57 5.40
N PRO A 476 -8.11 -12.01 4.27
CA PRO A 476 -8.89 -10.79 4.26
C PRO A 476 -10.20 -10.91 5.01
N ARG A 477 -10.75 -12.12 5.17
CA ARG A 477 -11.99 -12.36 5.92
C ARG A 477 -11.74 -12.27 7.42
N VAL A 478 -10.59 -12.77 7.89
CA VAL A 478 -10.15 -12.59 9.29
C VAL A 478 -9.96 -11.10 9.57
N ARG A 479 -9.28 -10.36 8.67
CA ARG A 479 -9.12 -8.91 8.81
C ARG A 479 -10.46 -8.19 8.85
N CYS A 480 -11.35 -8.45 7.90
CA CYS A 480 -12.66 -7.78 7.82
C CYS A 480 -13.46 -7.97 9.11
N ARG A 481 -13.52 -9.22 9.62
CA ARG A 481 -14.19 -9.53 10.89
C ARG A 481 -13.51 -8.89 12.09
N GLN A 482 -12.18 -8.94 12.17
CA GLN A 482 -11.41 -8.28 13.25
C GLN A 482 -11.78 -6.79 13.33
N LEU A 483 -11.71 -6.07 12.20
CA LEU A 483 -12.01 -4.64 12.15
C LEU A 483 -13.46 -4.35 12.51
N ALA A 484 -14.40 -5.17 12.03
CA ALA A 484 -15.82 -5.03 12.36
C ALA A 484 -16.06 -5.17 13.87
N GLN A 485 -15.43 -6.16 14.50
CA GLN A 485 -15.57 -6.40 15.94
C GLN A 485 -14.92 -5.29 16.76
N VAL A 486 -13.70 -4.84 16.42
CA VAL A 486 -13.06 -3.71 17.11
C VAL A 486 -13.93 -2.45 17.06
N LEU A 487 -14.53 -2.15 15.91
CA LEU A 487 -15.42 -0.99 15.76
C LEU A 487 -16.72 -1.16 16.55
N HIS A 488 -17.27 -2.38 16.62
CA HIS A 488 -18.43 -2.66 17.46
C HIS A 488 -18.12 -2.49 18.95
N ASP A 489 -17.03 -3.09 19.45
CA ASP A 489 -16.61 -2.98 20.85
C ASP A 489 -16.35 -1.52 21.23
N TYR A 490 -15.75 -0.74 20.33
CA TYR A 490 -15.58 0.70 20.49
C TYR A 490 -16.94 1.43 20.61
N ARG A 491 -17.93 1.10 19.77
CA ARG A 491 -19.27 1.73 19.84
C ARG A 491 -20.00 1.37 21.13
N VAL A 492 -19.95 0.11 21.57
CA VAL A 492 -20.47 -0.31 22.89
C VAL A 492 -19.80 0.49 24.01
N ALA A 493 -18.48 0.59 23.99
CA ALA A 493 -17.70 1.32 25.00
C ALA A 493 -17.99 2.82 25.05
N THR A 494 -18.51 3.39 23.96
CA THR A 494 -18.80 4.82 23.83
C THR A 494 -20.30 5.13 23.86
N GLY A 495 -21.16 4.13 24.10
CA GLY A 495 -22.61 4.29 24.20
C GLY A 495 -23.28 4.63 22.86
N GLN A 496 -22.76 4.10 21.76
CA GLN A 496 -23.27 4.30 20.39
C GLN A 496 -24.10 3.11 19.86
N GLU A 497 -24.33 2.08 20.67
CA GLU A 497 -25.17 0.89 20.36
C GLU A 497 -26.47 0.89 21.19
#